data_AF-A0A9P4NQL0-F1
#
_entry.id   AF-A0A9P4NQL0-F1
#
_cell.length_a   1.000
_cell.length_b   1.000
_cell.length_c   1.000
_cell.angle_alpha   90.00
_cell.angle_beta   90.00
_cell.angle_gamma   90.00
#
_symmetry.space_group_name_H-M   'P 1'
#
loop_
_entity.id
_entity.type
_entity.pdbx_description
1 polymer ?
#
loop_
_entity_poly.entity_id
_entity_poly.type
_entity_poly.pdbx_seq_one_letter_code
_entity_poly.pdbx_strand_id
1 'polypeptide(L)'
;MTPLPIHTVPAHGSGGFQCDFTGCTAAPFQTQYLLNSHANVHSQIRPHYCPVPGCPRSEGGKGFKRKNEMIRHGLVHDSPGYVCPFCPDREHKYPRPDNLQRHVRVHHMDKNKDDPLLRDVLAQRPETSGGAKGRRRRLGS
;
A
#
# COMPACT_ATOMS: atom_id res chain seq x y z
N MET A 1 39.96 39.78 27.57
CA MET A 1 38.61 39.36 27.99
C MET A 1 37.78 39.21 26.73
N THR A 2 37.73 38.01 26.15
CA THR A 2 36.95 37.71 24.94
C THR A 2 35.55 37.23 25.35
N PRO A 3 34.45 37.78 24.80
CA PRO A 3 33.11 37.30 25.12
C PRO A 3 32.84 35.96 24.43
N LEU A 4 32.18 35.03 25.14
CA LEU A 4 31.77 33.72 24.62
C LEU A 4 30.56 33.86 23.67
N PRO A 5 30.42 32.98 22.67
CA PRO A 5 29.28 33.02 21.76
C PRO A 5 28.02 32.56 22.48
N ILE A 6 26.99 33.42 22.42
CA ILE A 6 25.60 33.05 22.73
C ILE A 6 25.15 31.97 21.73
N HIS A 7 25.18 30.72 22.17
CA HIS A 7 24.44 29.67 21.47
C HIS A 7 22.95 29.98 21.60
N THR A 8 22.38 30.54 20.53
CA THR A 8 20.94 30.59 20.32
C THR A 8 20.43 29.16 20.29
N VAL A 9 19.88 28.71 21.41
CA VAL A 9 19.07 27.49 21.49
C VAL A 9 17.91 27.64 20.50
N PRO A 10 17.73 26.72 19.53
CA PRO A 10 16.53 26.70 18.73
C PRO A 10 15.34 26.54 19.67
N ALA A 11 14.36 27.43 19.54
CA ALA A 11 13.09 27.32 20.23
C ALA A 11 12.51 25.93 19.98
N HIS A 12 12.54 25.06 20.99
CA HIS A 12 11.67 23.89 21.00
C HIS A 12 10.24 24.43 21.00
N GLY A 13 9.63 24.44 19.81
CA GLY A 13 8.20 24.59 19.65
C GLY A 13 7.52 23.50 20.46
N SER A 14 7.01 23.89 21.61
CA SER A 14 6.12 23.10 22.45
C SER A 14 4.85 22.78 21.67
N GLY A 15 4.52 21.48 21.55
CA GLY A 15 3.18 21.03 21.13
C GLY A 15 3.13 20.05 19.96
N GLY A 16 4.00 19.04 19.92
CA GLY A 16 3.82 17.87 19.05
C GLY A 16 3.28 16.67 19.84
N PHE A 17 2.39 15.88 19.24
CA PHE A 17 1.91 14.62 19.80
C PHE A 17 2.94 13.53 19.49
N GLN A 18 3.64 13.01 20.49
CA GLN A 18 4.70 12.02 20.29
C GLN A 18 4.22 10.59 20.53
N CYS A 19 4.91 9.62 19.93
CA CYS A 19 4.63 8.20 20.17
C CYS A 19 5.51 7.67 21.30
N ASP A 20 4.89 7.18 22.37
CA ASP A 20 5.59 6.64 23.54
C ASP A 20 5.98 5.15 23.38
N PHE A 21 5.83 4.57 22.19
CA PHE A 21 6.18 3.17 21.97
C PHE A 21 7.70 2.97 22.00
N THR A 22 8.16 2.00 22.80
CA THR A 22 9.59 1.72 22.99
C THR A 22 10.30 1.48 21.66
N GLY A 23 11.33 2.29 21.37
CA GLY A 23 12.11 2.21 20.13
C GLY A 23 11.45 2.87 18.92
N CYS A 24 10.32 3.57 19.07
CA CYS A 24 9.74 4.38 18.00
C CYS A 24 10.51 5.69 17.84
N THR A 25 10.98 5.98 16.63
CA THR A 25 11.73 7.21 16.29
C THR A 25 10.91 8.16 15.41
N ALA A 26 9.58 7.99 15.41
CA ALA A 26 8.69 8.85 14.63
C ALA A 26 8.75 10.29 15.14
N ALA A 27 8.85 11.24 14.22
CA ALA A 27 8.79 12.66 14.55
C ALA A 27 7.43 13.00 15.21
N PRO A 28 7.38 14.04 16.07
CA PRO A 28 6.13 14.46 16.69
C PRO A 28 5.06 14.81 15.66
N PHE A 29 3.84 14.33 15.89
CA PHE A 29 2.70 14.54 15.01
C PHE A 29 2.02 15.89 15.31
N GLN A 30 1.51 16.54 14.27
CA GLN A 30 0.83 17.84 14.40
C GLN A 30 -0.56 17.73 15.08
N THR A 31 -1.17 16.54 15.08
CA THR A 31 -2.51 16.31 15.66
C THR A 31 -2.60 14.96 16.37
N GLN A 32 -3.46 14.87 17.38
CA GLN A 32 -3.77 13.61 18.08
C GLN A 32 -4.32 12.54 17.12
N TYR A 33 -5.07 12.94 16.09
CA TYR A 33 -5.57 12.01 15.06
C TYR A 33 -4.44 11.28 14.35
N LEU A 34 -3.38 12.00 13.96
CA LEU A 34 -2.22 11.41 13.30
C LEU A 34 -1.45 10.48 14.23
N LEU A 35 -1.28 10.86 15.52
CA LEU A 35 -0.69 9.98 16.52
C LEU A 35 -1.53 8.70 16.73
N ASN A 36 -2.85 8.81 16.88
CA ASN A 36 -3.73 7.66 17.04
C ASN A 36 -3.72 6.75 15.79
N SER A 37 -3.67 7.35 14.59
CA SER A 37 -3.50 6.61 13.35
C SER A 37 -2.15 5.89 13.31
N HIS A 38 -1.08 6.54 13.76
CA HIS A 38 0.25 5.95 13.91
C HIS A 38 0.29 4.83 14.95
N ALA A 39 -0.42 4.91 16.09
CA ALA A 39 -0.41 3.84 17.09
C ALA A 39 -0.76 2.45 16.51
N ASN A 40 -1.52 2.41 15.40
CA ASN A 40 -1.80 1.17 14.67
C ASN A 40 -0.56 0.48 14.08
N VAL A 41 0.58 1.16 13.86
CA VAL A 41 1.81 0.48 13.41
C VAL A 41 2.35 -0.45 14.48
N HIS A 42 2.18 -0.07 15.75
CA HIS A 42 2.58 -0.85 16.92
C HIS A 42 1.59 -1.96 17.26
N SER A 43 0.31 -1.76 16.91
CA SER A 43 -0.68 -2.83 17.03
C SER A 43 -0.33 -3.99 16.11
N GLN A 44 -0.21 -5.19 16.69
CA GLN A 44 -0.09 -6.44 15.96
C GLN A 44 -1.44 -7.13 15.73
N ILE A 45 -2.54 -6.49 16.12
CA ILE A 45 -3.89 -7.02 15.92
C ILE A 45 -4.20 -6.98 14.42
N ARG A 46 -4.74 -8.09 13.92
CA ARG A 46 -5.05 -8.27 12.50
C ARG A 46 -6.49 -8.74 12.36
N PRO A 47 -7.47 -7.85 12.57
CA PRO A 47 -8.87 -8.23 12.71
C PRO A 47 -9.54 -8.63 11.39
N HIS A 48 -8.80 -8.57 10.28
CA HIS A 48 -9.33 -8.87 8.95
C HIS A 48 -8.63 -10.09 8.37
N TYR A 49 -9.42 -11.05 7.89
CA TYR A 49 -8.93 -12.32 7.40
C TYR A 49 -9.46 -12.59 6.00
N CYS A 50 -8.68 -13.33 5.20
CA CYS A 50 -9.10 -13.77 3.88
C CYS A 50 -10.21 -14.82 4.01
N PRO A 51 -11.33 -14.70 3.26
CA PRO A 51 -12.42 -15.68 3.34
C PRO A 51 -12.12 -16.99 2.60
N VAL A 52 -11.02 -17.08 1.85
CA VAL A 52 -10.66 -18.26 1.06
C VAL A 52 -10.11 -19.35 1.99
N PRO A 53 -10.71 -20.55 2.03
CA PRO A 53 -10.25 -21.64 2.89
C PRO A 53 -8.84 -22.11 2.50
N GLY A 54 -8.01 -22.41 3.50
CA GLY A 54 -6.62 -22.82 3.27
C GLY A 54 -5.67 -21.68 2.88
N CYS A 55 -6.16 -20.45 2.73
CA CYS A 55 -5.28 -19.31 2.53
C CYS A 55 -4.44 -19.06 3.79
N PRO A 56 -3.12 -18.85 3.70
CA PRO A 56 -2.27 -18.56 4.87
C PRO A 56 -2.62 -17.24 5.59
N ARG A 57 -3.60 -16.49 5.07
CA ARG A 57 -4.11 -15.23 5.62
C ARG A 57 -5.59 -15.32 6.00
N SER A 58 -6.19 -16.52 5.96
CA SER A 58 -7.52 -16.78 6.52
C SER A 58 -7.48 -16.75 8.04
N GLU A 59 -8.65 -16.98 8.65
CA GLU A 59 -8.76 -17.14 10.11
C GLU A 59 -7.80 -18.25 10.59
N GLY A 60 -7.15 -18.01 11.74
CA GLY A 60 -6.03 -18.84 12.22
C GLY A 60 -4.68 -18.58 11.54
N GLY A 61 -4.65 -17.78 10.47
CA GLY A 61 -3.44 -17.40 9.74
C GLY A 61 -2.92 -16.00 10.05
N LYS A 62 -2.15 -15.45 9.11
CA LYS A 62 -1.46 -14.16 9.29
C LYS A 62 -2.38 -12.94 9.29
N GLY A 63 -3.60 -13.02 8.77
CA GLY A 63 -4.55 -11.90 8.65
C GLY A 63 -3.97 -10.60 8.03
N PHE A 64 -4.72 -9.50 8.23
CA PHE A 64 -4.39 -8.15 7.79
C PHE A 64 -4.70 -7.12 8.87
N LYS A 65 -3.89 -6.07 8.94
CA LYS A 65 -4.12 -4.94 9.85
C LYS A 65 -5.28 -4.06 9.38
N ARG A 66 -5.52 -3.98 8.06
CA ARG A 66 -6.56 -3.12 7.47
C ARG A 66 -7.49 -3.87 6.52
N LYS A 67 -8.79 -3.52 6.54
CA LYS A 67 -9.80 -4.11 5.66
C LYS A 67 -9.45 -3.99 4.17
N ASN A 68 -8.94 -2.83 3.76
CA ASN A 68 -8.57 -2.57 2.37
C ASN A 68 -7.41 -3.47 1.89
N GLU A 69 -6.50 -3.87 2.78
CA GLU A 69 -5.42 -4.80 2.46
C GLU A 69 -5.96 -6.21 2.19
N MET A 70 -6.92 -6.65 3.01
CA MET A 70 -7.62 -7.93 2.84
C MET A 70 -8.39 -7.97 1.51
N ILE A 71 -9.18 -6.93 1.21
CA ILE A 71 -9.96 -6.86 -0.05
C ILE A 71 -9.02 -6.94 -1.25
N ARG A 72 -7.94 -6.17 -1.23
CA ARG A 72 -6.93 -6.14 -2.29
C ARG A 72 -6.18 -7.46 -2.43
N HIS A 73 -5.96 -8.18 -1.33
CA HIS A 73 -5.38 -9.52 -1.37
C HIS A 73 -6.31 -10.54 -2.04
N GLY A 74 -7.63 -10.34 -1.98
CA GLY A 74 -8.59 -11.20 -2.69
C GLY A 74 -8.26 -11.37 -4.17
N LEU A 75 -7.65 -10.35 -4.80
CA LEU A 75 -7.18 -10.41 -6.18
C LEU A 75 -6.12 -11.50 -6.43
N VAL A 76 -5.40 -11.98 -5.41
CA VAL A 76 -4.47 -13.10 -5.57
C VAL A 76 -5.21 -14.40 -5.93
N HIS A 77 -6.48 -14.52 -5.54
CA HIS A 77 -7.31 -15.69 -5.80
C HIS A 77 -8.18 -15.53 -7.05
N ASP A 78 -8.64 -14.31 -7.31
CA ASP A 78 -9.66 -14.02 -8.34
C ASP A 78 -9.09 -13.36 -9.62
N SER A 79 -7.93 -12.71 -9.53
CA SER A 79 -7.39 -11.97 -10.67
C SER A 79 -6.76 -12.94 -11.69
N PRO A 80 -7.10 -12.83 -12.98
CA PRO A 80 -6.35 -13.46 -14.06
C PRO A 80 -4.88 -13.00 -14.10
N GLY A 81 -4.59 -11.85 -13.45
CA GLY A 81 -3.28 -11.23 -13.37
C GLY A 81 -2.89 -10.47 -14.63
N TYR A 82 -1.84 -9.66 -14.49
CA TYR A 82 -1.18 -8.94 -15.57
C TYR A 82 0.15 -9.62 -15.88
N VAL A 83 0.50 -9.72 -17.16
CA VAL A 83 1.74 -10.37 -17.61
C VAL A 83 2.69 -9.30 -18.13
N CYS A 84 3.96 -9.38 -17.73
CA CYS A 84 4.96 -8.43 -18.24
C CYS A 84 5.22 -8.67 -19.74
N PRO A 85 5.06 -7.67 -20.62
CA PRO A 85 5.26 -7.86 -22.07
C PRO A 85 6.74 -7.98 -22.45
N PHE A 86 7.65 -7.58 -21.56
CA PHE A 86 9.09 -7.51 -21.78
C PHE A 86 9.86 -8.72 -21.24
N CYS A 87 9.25 -9.55 -20.40
CA CYS A 87 9.87 -10.80 -19.96
C CYS A 87 9.83 -11.84 -21.09
N PRO A 88 10.91 -12.62 -21.30
CA PRO A 88 10.95 -13.65 -22.33
C PRO A 88 9.94 -14.76 -22.07
N ASP A 89 9.85 -15.25 -20.83
CA ASP A 89 9.03 -16.42 -20.51
C ASP A 89 7.54 -16.08 -20.29
N ARG A 90 7.21 -14.82 -19.96
CA ARG A 90 5.84 -14.33 -19.72
C ARG A 90 5.02 -15.18 -18.72
N GLU A 91 5.68 -15.99 -17.90
CA GLU A 91 5.03 -16.91 -16.96
C GLU A 91 4.52 -16.20 -15.70
N HIS A 92 5.17 -15.11 -15.30
CA HIS A 92 4.82 -14.44 -14.05
C HIS A 92 3.59 -13.53 -14.21
N LYS A 93 2.55 -13.86 -13.45
CA LYS A 93 1.30 -13.10 -13.37
C LYS A 93 1.28 -12.23 -12.14
N TYR A 94 1.15 -10.94 -12.34
CA TYR A 94 1.00 -9.96 -11.27
C TYR A 94 -0.48 -9.74 -10.99
N PRO A 95 -1.01 -10.05 -9.79
CA PRO A 95 -2.45 -9.89 -9.51
C PRO A 95 -2.95 -8.44 -9.61
N ARG A 96 -2.04 -7.46 -9.67
CA ARG A 96 -2.32 -6.03 -9.60
C ARG A 96 -1.42 -5.21 -10.53
N PRO A 97 -1.92 -4.09 -11.06
CA PRO A 97 -1.19 -3.26 -12.04
C PRO A 97 0.05 -2.58 -11.45
N ASP A 98 -0.02 -2.07 -10.22
CA ASP A 98 1.11 -1.44 -9.53
C ASP A 98 2.25 -2.42 -9.22
N ASN A 99 1.92 -3.71 -9.03
CA ASN A 99 2.94 -4.75 -8.89
C ASN A 99 3.71 -4.96 -10.19
N LEU A 100 3.00 -5.04 -11.33
CA LEU A 100 3.62 -5.15 -12.65
C LEU A 100 4.46 -3.90 -12.96
N GLN A 101 3.91 -2.70 -12.77
CA GLN A 101 4.63 -1.45 -13.01
C GLN A 101 5.93 -1.35 -12.20
N ARG A 102 5.89 -1.77 -10.93
CA ARG A 102 7.09 -1.84 -10.10
C ARG A 102 8.10 -2.86 -10.63
N HIS A 103 7.64 -4.04 -11.05
CA HIS A 103 8.52 -5.04 -11.66
C HIS A 103 9.22 -4.47 -12.91
N VAL A 104 8.46 -3.85 -13.83
CA VAL A 104 9.04 -3.23 -15.04
C VAL A 104 10.07 -2.18 -14.67
N ARG A 105 9.75 -1.29 -13.72
CA ARG A 105 10.71 -0.26 -13.28
C ARG A 105 12.04 -0.83 -12.78
N VAL A 106 12.01 -1.98 -12.11
CA VAL A 106 13.21 -2.58 -11.47
C VAL A 106 13.97 -3.51 -12.42
N HIS A 107 13.27 -4.27 -13.25
CA HIS A 107 13.85 -5.31 -14.11
C HIS A 107 13.98 -4.91 -15.58
N HIS A 108 13.25 -3.90 -16.02
CA HIS A 108 13.25 -3.36 -17.39
C HIS A 108 13.50 -1.85 -17.32
N MET A 109 14.70 -1.48 -16.89
CA MET A 109 15.10 -0.08 -16.62
C MET A 109 15.08 0.82 -17.87
N ASP A 110 15.12 0.23 -19.07
CA ASP A 110 14.95 0.94 -20.35
C ASP A 110 13.47 1.25 -20.66
N LYS A 111 12.53 0.66 -19.91
CA LYS A 111 11.08 0.84 -20.07
C LYS A 111 10.52 1.71 -18.97
N ASN A 112 9.53 2.52 -19.33
CA ASN A 112 8.85 3.41 -18.39
C ASN A 112 7.33 3.16 -18.40
N LYS A 113 6.62 3.89 -17.54
CA LYS A 113 5.15 3.83 -17.39
C LYS A 113 4.37 4.24 -18.65
N ASP A 114 5.02 4.95 -19.56
CA ASP A 114 4.44 5.49 -20.78
C ASP A 114 4.69 4.58 -22.00
N ASP A 115 5.45 3.50 -21.82
CA ASP A 115 5.70 2.52 -22.88
C ASP A 115 4.37 1.96 -23.43
N PRO A 116 4.15 1.97 -24.76
CA PRO A 116 2.91 1.53 -25.37
C PRO A 116 2.51 0.11 -25.00
N LEU A 117 3.47 -0.82 -24.91
CA LEU A 117 3.19 -2.23 -24.60
C LEU A 117 2.76 -2.39 -23.13
N LEU A 118 3.41 -1.65 -22.22
CA LEU A 118 3.00 -1.65 -20.82
C LEU A 118 1.62 -1.02 -20.65
N ARG A 119 1.33 0.09 -21.36
CA ARG A 119 0.03 0.74 -21.31
C ARG A 119 -1.08 -0.16 -21.84
N ASP A 120 -0.83 -0.88 -22.91
CA ASP A 120 -1.79 -1.84 -23.49
C ASP A 120 -2.13 -2.95 -22.49
N VAL A 121 -1.11 -3.62 -21.93
CA VAL A 121 -1.30 -4.65 -20.90
C VAL A 121 -2.07 -4.12 -19.68
N LEU A 122 -1.80 -2.90 -19.24
CA LEU A 122 -2.48 -2.30 -18.10
C LEU A 122 -3.92 -1.85 -18.43
N ALA A 123 -4.20 -1.53 -19.70
CA ALA A 123 -5.52 -1.16 -20.18
C ALA A 123 -6.41 -2.39 -20.41
N GLN A 124 -5.82 -3.54 -20.72
CA GLN A 124 -6.51 -4.83 -20.72
C GLN A 124 -7.01 -5.10 -19.30
N ARG A 125 -8.30 -4.89 -19.08
CA ARG A 125 -8.96 -5.29 -17.84
C ARG A 125 -8.98 -6.82 -17.84
N PRO A 126 -8.36 -7.48 -16.85
CA PRO A 126 -8.49 -8.92 -16.74
C PRO A 126 -9.98 -9.22 -16.57
N GLU A 127 -10.60 -9.84 -17.56
CA GLU A 127 -12.03 -10.13 -17.57
C GLU A 127 -12.32 -11.09 -16.42
N THR A 128 -12.77 -10.56 -15.27
CA THR A 128 -13.24 -11.38 -14.16
C THR A 128 -14.59 -11.97 -14.57
N SER A 129 -14.64 -13.29 -14.73
CA SER A 129 -15.87 -14.06 -14.85
C SER A 129 -16.75 -13.82 -13.60
N GLY A 130 -17.75 -12.94 -13.71
CA GLY A 130 -18.86 -12.84 -12.76
C GLY A 130 -18.68 -11.82 -11.63
N GLY A 131 -19.22 -10.61 -11.82
CA GLY A 131 -19.38 -9.67 -10.70
C GLY A 131 -19.66 -8.24 -11.09
N ALA A 132 -20.74 -7.99 -11.84
CA ALA A 132 -21.25 -6.64 -12.07
C ALA A 132 -21.71 -5.99 -10.76
N LYS A 133 -20.78 -5.43 -9.96
CA LYS A 133 -21.13 -4.35 -9.03
C LYS A 133 -21.05 -3.04 -9.78
N GLY A 134 -22.11 -2.80 -10.56
CA GLY A 134 -22.41 -1.52 -11.17
C GLY A 134 -22.29 -0.40 -10.15
N ARG A 135 -21.43 0.57 -10.47
CA ARG A 135 -21.33 1.85 -9.78
C ARG A 135 -22.66 2.56 -10.01
N ARG A 136 -23.58 2.50 -9.03
CA ARG A 136 -24.83 3.28 -9.05
C ARG A 136 -24.45 4.76 -9.22
N ARG A 137 -24.66 5.30 -10.42
CA ARG A 137 -24.64 6.75 -10.68
C ARG A 137 -25.86 7.32 -9.95
N ARG A 138 -25.64 8.22 -8.98
CA ARG A 138 -26.72 9.06 -8.48
C ARG A 138 -27.09 10.02 -9.62
N LEU A 139 -28.25 9.84 -10.23
CA LEU A 139 -28.91 10.95 -10.93
C LEU A 139 -29.42 11.90 -9.84
N GLY A 140 -28.93 13.12 -9.85
CA GLY A 140 -29.53 14.24 -9.12
C GLY A 140 -30.49 14.96 -10.05
N SER A 141 -31.68 15.23 -9.50
CA SER A 141 -32.81 15.95 -10.09
C SER A 141 -32.48 17.36 -10.57
#